data_AF-A0A7X3WKX7-F1
#
_entry.id   AF-A0A7X3WKX7-F1
#
_cell.length_a   1.000
_cell.length_b   1.000
_cell.length_c   1.000
_cell.angle_alpha   90.00
_cell.angle_beta   90.00
_cell.angle_gamma   90.00
#
_symmetry.space_group_name_H-M   'P 1'
#
loop_
_entity.id
_entity.type
_entity.pdbx_description
1 polymer ?
#
loop_
_entity_poly.entity_id
_entity_poly.type
_entity_poly.pdbx_seq_one_letter_code
_entity_poly.pdbx_strand_id
1 'polypeptide(L)'
;MTANIITLARLFLTFLIITLFGKNIFIDTAAIVTIALIFILDAVDGYVARRTHTTSLFGAVFDIAADRIIENVFWIYFAVNDIIHFWMPIAVLTRGFTTDAIRSFAISNDNAPFEMMTRRWTRALTSSRISRFISGASKMCAFCAMAVLRMLQSYELFPQHLETIQTGTHILATTAVVICLLRGVPVLMDGITHIQPTLKHHISS
;
A
#
# COMPACT_ATOMS: atom_id res chain seq x y z
N MET A 1 12.23 -14.70 13.68
CA MET A 1 11.01 -15.51 13.47
C MET A 1 9.73 -14.74 13.81
N THR A 2 9.76 -13.82 14.78
CA THR A 2 8.60 -13.00 15.18
C THR A 2 8.01 -12.14 14.07
N ALA A 3 8.82 -11.41 13.29
CA ALA A 3 8.33 -10.55 12.20
C ALA A 3 7.51 -11.32 11.14
N ASN A 4 8.03 -12.45 10.65
CA ASN A 4 7.33 -13.25 9.63
C ASN A 4 5.96 -13.77 10.12
N ILE A 5 5.82 -14.06 11.42
CA ILE A 5 4.55 -14.50 12.02
C ILE A 5 3.55 -13.34 12.00
N ILE A 6 3.99 -12.12 12.30
CA ILE A 6 3.12 -10.94 12.28
C ILE A 6 2.70 -10.62 10.84
N THR A 7 3.63 -10.64 9.87
CA THR A 7 3.31 -10.51 8.44
C THR A 7 2.27 -11.56 7.99
N LEU A 8 2.46 -12.82 8.38
CA LEU A 8 1.52 -13.91 8.05
C LEU A 8 0.16 -13.70 8.72
N ALA A 9 0.14 -13.28 9.99
CA ALA A 9 -1.08 -12.96 10.71
C ALA A 9 -1.84 -11.80 10.06
N ARG A 10 -1.15 -10.75 9.62
CA ARG A 10 -1.75 -9.62 8.87
C ARG A 10 -2.42 -10.08 7.58
N LEU A 11 -1.77 -10.96 6.82
CA LEU A 11 -2.35 -11.56 5.63
C LEU A 11 -3.61 -12.36 5.96
N PHE A 12 -3.52 -13.27 6.92
CA PHE A 12 -4.65 -14.10 7.34
C PHE A 12 -5.83 -13.24 7.81
N LEU A 13 -5.58 -12.24 8.66
CA LEU A 13 -6.60 -11.31 9.13
C LEU A 13 -7.24 -10.52 7.99
N THR A 14 -6.45 -10.10 6.98
CA THR A 14 -6.99 -9.40 5.80
C THR A 14 -8.00 -10.27 5.05
N PHE A 15 -7.66 -11.53 4.77
CA PHE A 15 -8.58 -12.46 4.13
C PHE A 15 -9.80 -12.79 5.00
N LEU A 16 -9.60 -12.93 6.31
CA LEU A 16 -10.70 -13.15 7.25
C LEU A 16 -11.68 -11.97 7.22
N ILE A 17 -11.19 -10.74 7.27
CA ILE A 17 -12.02 -9.53 7.24
C ILE A 17 -12.89 -9.49 5.99
N ILE A 18 -12.32 -9.63 4.79
CA ILE A 18 -13.10 -9.53 3.54
C ILE A 18 -14.16 -10.64 3.40
N THR A 19 -14.00 -11.77 4.08
CA THR A 19 -14.99 -12.88 4.05
C THR A 19 -16.09 -12.74 5.10
N LEU A 20 -15.82 -12.01 6.19
CA LEU A 20 -16.75 -11.86 7.31
C LEU A 20 -17.52 -10.53 7.28
N PHE A 21 -17.01 -9.54 6.56
CA PHE A 21 -17.64 -8.23 6.46
C PHE A 21 -19.06 -8.33 5.86
N GLY A 22 -20.00 -7.58 6.42
CA GLY A 22 -21.41 -7.54 6.03
C GLY A 22 -22.28 -8.61 6.70
N LYS A 23 -21.73 -9.45 7.59
CA LYS A 23 -22.51 -10.50 8.28
C LYS A 23 -23.27 -9.99 9.50
N ASN A 24 -22.64 -9.11 10.28
CA ASN A 24 -23.23 -8.54 11.50
C ASN A 24 -22.50 -7.24 11.87
N ILE A 25 -23.23 -6.25 12.37
CA ILE A 25 -22.68 -4.95 12.78
C ILE A 25 -21.52 -5.07 13.78
N PHE A 26 -21.56 -6.02 14.70
CA PHE A 26 -20.47 -6.28 15.66
C PHE A 26 -19.22 -6.82 14.97
N ILE A 27 -19.40 -7.70 13.96
CA ILE A 27 -18.31 -8.25 13.16
C ILE A 27 -17.70 -7.14 12.29
N ASP A 28 -18.52 -6.29 11.69
CA ASP A 28 -18.06 -5.19 10.84
C ASP A 28 -17.31 -4.13 11.65
N THR A 29 -17.80 -3.84 12.86
CA THR A 29 -17.09 -2.96 13.81
C THR A 29 -15.73 -3.56 14.21
N ALA A 30 -15.69 -4.85 14.53
CA ALA A 30 -14.43 -5.54 14.82
C ALA A 30 -13.49 -5.56 13.61
N ALA A 31 -14.02 -5.72 12.40
CA ALA A 31 -13.26 -5.66 11.15
C ALA A 31 -12.62 -4.29 10.94
N ILE A 32 -13.36 -3.18 11.15
CA ILE A 32 -12.82 -1.81 11.04
C ILE A 32 -11.64 -1.61 12.00
N VAL A 33 -11.78 -2.03 13.26
CA VAL A 33 -10.70 -1.96 14.25
C VAL A 33 -9.51 -2.81 13.80
N THR A 34 -9.78 -4.01 13.27
CA THR A 34 -8.72 -4.93 12.82
C THR A 34 -7.99 -4.38 11.59
N ILE A 35 -8.66 -3.69 10.67
CA ILE A 35 -8.01 -2.99 9.54
C ILE A 35 -7.00 -1.99 10.09
N ALA A 36 -7.40 -1.12 11.02
CA ALA A 36 -6.48 -0.17 11.64
C ALA A 36 -5.28 -0.88 12.28
N LEU A 37 -5.52 -1.97 13.01
CA LEU A 37 -4.45 -2.77 13.63
C LEU A 37 -3.49 -3.39 12.59
N ILE A 38 -3.98 -3.90 11.46
CA ILE A 38 -3.13 -4.46 10.40
C ILE A 38 -2.12 -3.42 9.88
N PHE A 39 -2.55 -2.18 9.66
CA PHE A 39 -1.68 -1.09 9.19
C PHE A 39 -0.77 -0.52 10.29
N ILE A 40 -1.21 -0.56 11.55
CA ILE A 40 -0.36 -0.16 12.69
C ILE A 40 0.73 -1.20 12.91
N LEU A 41 0.40 -2.49 12.88
CA LEU A 41 1.35 -3.59 13.05
C LEU A 41 2.44 -3.56 11.98
N ASP A 42 2.10 -3.22 10.73
CA ASP A 42 3.06 -2.96 9.66
C ASP A 42 4.13 -1.92 10.05
N ALA A 43 3.65 -0.77 10.53
CA ALA A 43 4.53 0.33 10.92
C ALA A 43 5.43 -0.04 12.12
N VAL A 44 4.88 -0.79 13.08
CA VAL A 44 5.59 -1.26 14.28
C VAL A 44 6.65 -2.30 13.91
N ASP A 45 6.32 -3.29 13.09
CA ASP A 45 7.27 -4.33 12.66
C ASP A 45 8.43 -3.74 11.88
N GLY A 46 8.13 -2.84 10.95
CA GLY A 46 9.17 -2.10 10.24
C GLY A 46 10.06 -1.30 11.19
N TYR A 47 9.54 -0.77 12.29
CA TYR A 47 10.34 -0.06 13.29
C TYR A 47 11.22 -1.00 14.12
N VAL A 48 10.67 -2.13 14.60
CA VAL A 48 11.40 -3.11 15.43
C VAL A 48 12.51 -3.78 14.62
N ALA A 49 12.21 -4.28 13.42
CA ALA A 49 13.18 -4.94 12.54
C ALA A 49 14.40 -4.07 12.23
N ARG A 50 14.20 -2.74 12.11
CA ARG A 50 15.28 -1.76 11.87
C ARG A 50 16.20 -1.57 13.08
N ARG A 51 15.71 -1.77 14.31
CA ARG A 51 16.52 -1.62 15.53
C ARG A 51 17.25 -2.90 15.91
N THR A 52 16.72 -4.06 15.53
CA THR A 52 17.25 -5.35 15.99
C THR A 52 18.24 -5.98 15.01
N HIS A 53 18.42 -5.45 13.79
CA HIS A 53 19.28 -6.00 12.73
C HIS A 53 19.03 -7.49 12.42
N THR A 54 17.90 -8.04 12.85
CA THR A 54 17.55 -9.47 12.78
C THR A 54 16.58 -9.76 11.63
N THR A 55 16.92 -9.28 10.42
CA THR A 55 16.11 -9.51 9.23
C THR A 55 16.76 -10.56 8.33
N SER A 56 16.11 -11.72 8.19
CA SER A 56 16.44 -12.66 7.12
C SER A 56 16.04 -12.07 5.76
N LEU A 57 16.81 -12.35 4.70
CA LEU A 57 16.46 -11.94 3.33
C LEU A 57 15.06 -12.40 2.92
N PHE A 58 14.71 -13.67 3.23
CA PHE A 58 13.38 -14.22 2.96
C PHE A 58 12.27 -13.40 3.64
N GLY A 59 12.41 -13.13 4.94
CA GLY A 59 11.43 -12.34 5.70
C GLY A 59 11.22 -10.93 5.12
N ALA A 60 12.29 -10.26 4.67
CA ALA A 60 12.17 -8.94 4.04
C ALA A 60 11.42 -8.98 2.71
N VAL A 61 11.69 -9.99 1.87
CA VAL A 61 10.97 -10.18 0.59
C VAL A 61 9.50 -10.55 0.85
N PHE A 62 9.25 -11.42 1.83
CA PHE A 62 7.90 -11.84 2.20
C PHE A 62 7.06 -10.67 2.73
N ASP A 63 7.64 -9.80 3.56
CA ASP A 63 6.98 -8.61 4.08
C ASP A 63 6.56 -7.63 2.96
N ILE A 64 7.46 -7.36 2.01
CA ILE A 64 7.17 -6.53 0.84
C ILE A 64 6.03 -7.13 0.01
N ALA A 65 6.05 -8.44 -0.22
CA ALA A 65 5.01 -9.14 -0.98
C ALA A 65 3.67 -9.11 -0.24
N ALA A 66 3.67 -9.37 1.07
CA ALA A 66 2.49 -9.34 1.92
C ALA A 66 1.85 -7.96 1.96
N ASP A 67 2.63 -6.88 2.12
CA ASP A 67 2.14 -5.51 2.08
C ASP A 67 1.46 -5.18 0.76
N ARG A 68 2.04 -5.63 -0.37
CA ARG A 68 1.46 -5.46 -1.70
C ARG A 68 0.15 -6.22 -1.82
N ILE A 69 0.07 -7.44 -1.31
CA ILE A 69 -1.15 -8.24 -1.34
C ILE A 69 -2.23 -7.56 -0.49
N ILE A 70 -1.94 -7.21 0.76
CA ILE A 70 -2.90 -6.60 1.69
C ILE A 70 -3.45 -5.29 1.11
N GLU A 71 -2.58 -4.42 0.59
CA GLU A 71 -2.98 -3.16 -0.03
C GLU A 71 -3.93 -3.39 -1.22
N ASN A 72 -3.55 -4.27 -2.15
CA ASN A 72 -4.35 -4.52 -3.34
C ASN A 72 -5.67 -5.21 -3.00
N VAL A 73 -5.68 -6.16 -2.06
CA VAL A 73 -6.89 -6.85 -1.62
C VAL A 73 -7.91 -5.86 -1.10
N PHE A 74 -7.54 -4.91 -0.24
CA PHE A 74 -8.49 -3.92 0.27
C PHE A 74 -8.99 -2.98 -0.83
N TRP A 75 -8.12 -2.46 -1.70
CA TRP A 75 -8.56 -1.59 -2.81
C TRP A 75 -9.54 -2.31 -3.74
N ILE A 76 -9.25 -3.56 -4.10
CA ILE A 76 -10.12 -4.36 -4.97
C ILE A 76 -11.42 -4.69 -4.25
N TYR A 77 -11.37 -5.11 -2.98
CA TYR A 77 -12.54 -5.44 -2.19
C TYR A 77 -13.52 -4.26 -2.11
N PHE A 78 -13.05 -3.05 -1.80
CA PHE A 78 -13.90 -1.87 -1.73
C PHE A 78 -14.42 -1.44 -3.10
N ALA A 79 -13.67 -1.65 -4.18
CA ALA A 79 -14.17 -1.39 -5.52
C ALA A 79 -15.26 -2.37 -5.96
N VAL A 80 -15.13 -3.66 -5.65
CA VAL A 80 -16.15 -4.68 -5.95
C VAL A 80 -17.44 -4.47 -5.15
N ASN A 81 -17.35 -3.83 -3.98
CA ASN A 81 -18.50 -3.47 -3.15
C ASN A 81 -19.06 -2.07 -3.48
N ASP A 82 -18.72 -1.49 -4.64
CA ASP A 82 -19.19 -0.18 -5.11
C ASP A 82 -18.88 1.00 -4.16
N ILE A 83 -17.92 0.82 -3.24
CA ILE A 83 -17.50 1.87 -2.30
C ILE A 83 -16.60 2.89 -2.98
N ILE A 84 -15.81 2.47 -3.97
CA ILE A 84 -14.93 3.33 -4.75
C ILE A 84 -14.94 2.94 -6.22
N HIS A 85 -14.49 3.86 -7.07
CA HIS A 85 -14.36 3.62 -8.49
C HIS A 85 -13.21 2.66 -8.81
N PHE A 86 -13.43 1.78 -9.78
CA PHE A 86 -12.49 0.75 -10.20
C PHE A 86 -11.14 1.28 -10.72
N TRP A 87 -11.05 2.55 -11.15
CA TRP A 87 -9.78 3.15 -11.56
C TRP A 87 -8.76 3.20 -10.41
N MET A 88 -9.21 3.32 -9.15
CA MET A 88 -8.34 3.44 -7.98
C MET A 88 -7.48 2.18 -7.74
N PRO A 89 -8.04 0.96 -7.61
CA PRO A 89 -7.24 -0.25 -7.47
C PRO A 89 -6.32 -0.45 -8.67
N ILE A 90 -6.80 -0.22 -9.90
CA ILE A 90 -5.98 -0.38 -11.11
C ILE A 90 -4.78 0.57 -11.10
N ALA A 91 -4.96 1.83 -10.72
CA ALA A 91 -3.88 2.81 -10.65
C ALA A 91 -2.85 2.43 -9.58
N VAL A 92 -3.29 2.04 -8.39
CA VAL A 92 -2.40 1.62 -7.28
C VAL A 92 -1.62 0.36 -7.65
N LEU A 93 -2.31 -0.63 -8.22
CA LEU A 93 -1.74 -1.90 -8.64
C LEU A 93 -0.68 -1.70 -9.73
N THR A 94 -1.04 -0.98 -10.80
CA THR A 94 -0.14 -0.70 -11.93
C THR A 94 1.11 0.03 -11.45
N ARG A 95 0.93 1.06 -10.62
CA ARG A 95 2.05 1.80 -10.05
C ARG A 95 2.93 0.89 -9.21
N GLY A 96 2.35 0.11 -8.31
CA GLY A 96 3.08 -0.77 -7.40
C GLY A 96 4.00 -1.73 -8.15
N PHE A 97 3.42 -2.53 -9.05
CA PHE A 97 4.17 -3.50 -9.86
C PHE A 97 5.23 -2.85 -10.74
N THR A 98 4.92 -1.70 -11.37
CA THR A 98 5.91 -0.99 -12.20
C THR A 98 7.10 -0.53 -11.35
N THR A 99 6.84 0.05 -10.16
CA THR A 99 7.93 0.49 -9.27
C THR A 99 8.78 -0.66 -8.74
N ASP A 100 8.18 -1.82 -8.49
CA ASP A 100 8.88 -2.98 -7.96
C ASP A 100 9.69 -3.70 -9.06
N ALA A 101 9.17 -3.76 -10.29
CA ALA A 101 9.90 -4.29 -11.45
C ALA A 101 11.16 -3.47 -11.75
N ILE A 102 11.05 -2.13 -11.78
CA ILE A 102 12.19 -1.23 -11.99
C ILE A 102 13.25 -1.39 -10.90
N ARG A 103 12.84 -1.45 -9.63
CA ARG A 103 13.78 -1.66 -8.51
C ARG A 103 14.48 -3.01 -8.58
N SER A 104 13.76 -4.05 -8.99
CA SER A 104 14.34 -5.40 -9.11
C SER A 104 15.39 -5.44 -10.23
N PHE A 105 15.12 -4.82 -11.37
CA PHE A 105 16.07 -4.71 -12.49
C PHE A 105 17.29 -3.84 -12.16
N ALA A 106 17.11 -2.79 -11.36
CA ALA A 106 18.20 -1.97 -10.86
C ALA A 106 19.20 -2.77 -10.00
N ILE A 107 18.69 -3.59 -9.08
CA ILE A 107 19.49 -4.39 -8.15
C ILE A 107 20.29 -5.47 -8.90
N SER A 108 19.74 -6.05 -9.98
CA SER A 108 20.43 -7.10 -10.74
C SER A 108 21.62 -6.59 -11.57
N ASN A 109 21.77 -5.28 -11.76
CA ASN A 109 22.82 -4.67 -12.58
C ASN A 109 23.95 -4.02 -11.75
N ASP A 110 24.22 -4.52 -10.54
CA ASP A 110 25.30 -4.08 -9.63
C ASP A 110 25.30 -2.59 -9.22
N ASN A 111 24.21 -1.86 -9.50
CA ASN A 111 24.02 -0.50 -9.00
C ASN A 111 23.15 -0.54 -7.75
N ALA A 112 23.67 -0.08 -6.60
CA ALA A 112 22.91 -0.06 -5.36
C ALA A 112 21.61 0.76 -5.54
N PRO A 113 20.44 0.29 -5.04
CA PRO A 113 19.13 0.89 -5.33
C PRO A 113 18.95 2.36 -4.89
N PHE A 114 19.87 2.88 -4.06
CA PHE A 114 19.91 4.28 -3.61
C PHE A 114 20.95 5.15 -4.33
N GLU A 115 21.86 4.56 -5.11
CA GLU A 115 22.88 5.27 -5.89
C GLU A 115 22.35 5.75 -7.25
N MET A 116 21.23 5.19 -7.75
CA MET A 116 20.55 5.67 -8.96
C MET A 116 19.81 7.01 -8.79
N MET A 117 19.67 7.51 -7.56
CA MET A 117 18.93 8.74 -7.29
C MET A 117 19.80 9.97 -7.55
N THR A 118 19.89 10.39 -8.80
CA THR A 118 20.80 11.45 -9.27
C THR A 118 20.31 12.88 -8.94
N ARG A 119 19.02 13.09 -8.66
CA ARG A 119 18.43 14.44 -8.45
C ARG A 119 17.97 14.68 -7.00
N ARG A 120 18.27 15.86 -6.46
CA ARG A 120 17.95 16.24 -5.05
C ARG A 120 16.45 16.16 -4.71
N TRP A 121 15.58 16.51 -5.66
CA TRP A 121 14.12 16.51 -5.44
C TRP A 121 13.50 15.11 -5.49
N THR A 122 14.02 14.19 -6.32
CA THR A 122 13.60 12.78 -6.33
C THR A 122 13.96 12.10 -5.01
N ARG A 123 15.17 12.35 -4.49
CA ARG A 123 15.62 11.89 -3.16
C ARG A 123 14.80 12.50 -2.01
N ALA A 124 14.36 13.75 -2.12
CA ALA A 124 13.53 14.38 -1.08
C ALA A 124 12.11 13.78 -1.01
N LEU A 125 11.47 13.48 -2.15
CA LEU A 125 10.11 12.94 -2.18
C LEU A 125 10.01 11.46 -1.74
N THR A 126 11.02 10.65 -2.03
CA THR A 126 11.00 9.20 -1.75
C THR A 126 11.81 8.77 -0.53
N SER A 127 12.90 9.47 -0.16
CA SER A 127 13.72 9.06 1.00
C SER A 127 13.18 9.59 2.34
N SER A 128 12.39 10.68 2.30
CA SER A 128 11.75 11.29 3.46
C SER A 128 10.92 10.29 4.26
N ARG A 129 11.30 10.08 5.53
CA ARG A 129 10.57 9.23 6.49
C ARG A 129 9.14 9.73 6.71
N ILE A 130 8.97 11.04 6.69
CA ILE A 130 7.68 11.73 6.85
C ILE A 130 6.76 11.41 5.66
N SER A 131 7.27 11.44 4.42
CA SER A 131 6.51 11.08 3.21
C SER A 131 6.00 9.63 3.25
N ARG A 132 6.83 8.70 3.77
CA ARG A 132 6.41 7.30 3.99
C ARG A 132 5.28 7.19 5.00
N PHE A 133 5.42 7.86 6.14
CA PHE A 133 4.40 7.86 7.18
C PHE A 133 3.08 8.48 6.70
N ILE A 134 3.12 9.65 6.04
CA ILE A 134 1.92 10.31 5.51
C ILE A 134 1.17 9.40 4.54
N SER A 135 1.89 8.72 3.65
CA SER A 135 1.27 7.82 2.68
C SER A 135 0.65 6.59 3.35
N GLY A 136 1.30 6.01 4.35
CA GLY A 136 0.75 4.89 5.13
C GLY A 136 -0.50 5.32 5.92
N ALA A 137 -0.39 6.42 6.66
CA ALA A 137 -1.49 6.97 7.45
C ALA A 137 -2.68 7.35 6.56
N SER A 138 -2.44 7.98 5.40
CA SER A 138 -3.50 8.35 4.46
C SER A 138 -4.27 7.13 3.94
N LYS A 139 -3.56 6.04 3.61
CA LYS A 139 -4.21 4.78 3.19
C LYS A 139 -4.98 4.14 4.33
N MET A 140 -4.40 4.07 5.52
CA MET A 140 -5.07 3.52 6.71
C MET A 140 -6.38 4.27 6.98
N CYS A 141 -6.35 5.61 6.98
CA CYS A 141 -7.55 6.43 7.13
C CYS A 141 -8.56 6.17 6.01
N ALA A 142 -8.11 6.08 4.76
CA ALA A 142 -8.99 5.77 3.62
C ALA A 142 -9.66 4.39 3.77
N PHE A 143 -8.90 3.33 4.09
CA PHE A 143 -9.45 1.99 4.28
C PHE A 143 -10.43 1.90 5.45
N CYS A 144 -10.12 2.55 6.58
CA CYS A 144 -11.06 2.62 7.70
C CYS A 144 -12.33 3.39 7.33
N ALA A 145 -12.22 4.52 6.62
CA ALA A 145 -13.38 5.29 6.16
C ALA A 145 -14.25 4.49 5.17
N MET A 146 -13.64 3.79 4.22
CA MET A 146 -14.33 2.90 3.27
C MET A 146 -15.03 1.75 3.99
N ALA A 147 -14.39 1.16 5.02
CA ALA A 147 -15.00 0.13 5.85
C ALA A 147 -16.21 0.66 6.63
N VAL A 148 -16.09 1.84 7.26
CA VAL A 148 -17.22 2.50 7.94
C VAL A 148 -18.35 2.78 6.96
N LEU A 149 -18.06 3.36 5.78
CA LEU A 149 -19.07 3.64 4.76
C LEU A 149 -19.80 2.36 4.33
N ARG A 150 -19.06 1.27 4.08
CA ARG A 150 -19.64 -0.04 3.74
C ARG A 150 -20.57 -0.55 4.84
N MET A 151 -20.17 -0.43 6.10
CA MET A 151 -20.99 -0.82 7.24
C MET A 151 -22.27 0.02 7.31
N LEU A 152 -22.16 1.35 7.19
CA LEU A 152 -23.31 2.26 7.21
C LEU A 152 -24.31 1.95 6.09
N GLN A 153 -23.82 1.67 4.88
CA GLN A 153 -24.65 1.25 3.74
C GLN A 153 -25.33 -0.10 3.99
N SER A 154 -24.66 -1.05 4.64
CA SER A 154 -25.20 -2.42 4.83
C SER A 154 -26.35 -2.47 5.83
N TYR A 155 -26.35 -1.58 6.83
CA TYR A 155 -27.38 -1.53 7.88
C TYR A 155 -28.27 -0.29 7.80
N GLU A 156 -28.21 0.45 6.68
CA GLU A 156 -29.01 1.67 6.44
C GLU A 156 -28.91 2.71 7.58
N LEU A 157 -27.72 2.85 8.17
CA LEU A 157 -27.48 3.74 9.30
C LEU A 157 -27.28 5.19 8.81
N PHE A 158 -28.00 6.13 9.42
CA PHE A 158 -27.93 7.57 9.13
C PHE A 158 -28.11 7.92 7.64
N PRO A 159 -29.22 7.55 7.00
CA PRO A 159 -29.43 7.74 5.56
C PRO A 159 -29.31 9.21 5.14
N GLN A 160 -29.72 10.16 6.00
CA GLN A 160 -29.63 11.60 5.72
C GLN A 160 -28.19 12.14 5.60
N HIS A 161 -27.18 11.44 6.12
CA HIS A 161 -25.78 11.87 6.09
C HIS A 161 -24.92 11.00 5.16
N LEU A 162 -25.50 9.95 4.58
CA LEU A 162 -24.77 8.95 3.83
C LEU A 162 -24.07 9.52 2.59
N GLU A 163 -24.74 10.40 1.86
CA GLU A 163 -24.18 11.07 0.67
C GLU A 163 -22.96 11.94 1.02
N THR A 164 -23.04 12.68 2.13
CA THR A 164 -21.93 13.50 2.65
C THR A 164 -20.74 12.62 3.07
N ILE A 165 -21.01 11.52 3.79
CA ILE A 165 -19.98 10.57 4.23
C ILE A 165 -19.34 9.88 3.02
N GLN A 166 -20.13 9.52 2.01
CA GLN A 166 -19.66 8.92 0.77
C GLN A 166 -18.72 9.86 0.02
N THR A 167 -19.12 11.13 -0.15
CA THR A 167 -18.29 12.14 -0.79
C THR A 167 -16.96 12.35 -0.04
N GLY A 168 -17.02 12.47 1.29
CA GLY A 168 -15.82 12.59 2.13
C GLY A 168 -14.89 11.39 2.00
N THR A 169 -15.46 10.18 1.97
CA THR A 169 -14.70 8.92 1.81
C THR A 169 -14.04 8.85 0.43
N HIS A 170 -14.74 9.24 -0.63
CA HIS A 170 -14.20 9.27 -2.00
C HIS A 170 -13.06 10.28 -2.14
N ILE A 171 -13.17 11.46 -1.52
CA ILE A 171 -12.10 12.47 -1.48
C ILE A 171 -10.88 11.91 -0.74
N LEU A 172 -11.08 11.26 0.40
CA LEU A 172 -10.01 10.67 1.20
C LEU A 172 -9.30 9.54 0.44
N ALA A 173 -10.06 8.65 -0.21
CA ALA A 173 -9.54 7.58 -1.04
C ALA A 173 -8.76 8.13 -2.25
N THR A 174 -9.32 9.12 -2.96
CA THR A 174 -8.63 9.78 -4.08
C THR A 174 -7.33 10.42 -3.63
N THR A 175 -7.33 11.10 -2.48
CA THR A 175 -6.13 11.72 -1.91
C THR A 175 -5.06 10.65 -1.60
N ALA A 176 -5.46 9.53 -1.00
CA ALA A 176 -4.56 8.42 -0.73
C ALA A 176 -3.94 7.86 -2.02
N VAL A 177 -4.75 7.68 -3.08
CA VAL A 177 -4.28 7.23 -4.40
C VAL A 177 -3.36 8.26 -5.04
N VAL A 178 -3.66 9.56 -4.99
CA VAL A 178 -2.79 10.60 -5.54
C VAL A 178 -1.44 10.62 -4.83
N ILE A 179 -1.41 10.58 -3.49
CA ILE A 179 -0.16 10.47 -2.72
C ILE A 179 0.60 9.19 -3.10
N CYS A 180 -0.14 8.09 -3.27
CA CYS A 180 0.40 6.81 -3.74
C CYS A 180 1.11 6.98 -5.09
N LEU A 181 0.47 7.58 -6.08
CA LEU A 181 1.02 7.79 -7.43
C LEU A 181 2.21 8.75 -7.43
N LEU A 182 2.10 9.90 -6.75
CA LEU A 182 3.16 10.90 -6.66
C LEU A 182 4.46 10.32 -6.09
N ARG A 183 4.37 9.41 -5.12
CA ARG A 183 5.55 8.72 -4.56
C ARG A 183 6.17 7.69 -5.51
N GLY A 184 5.45 7.23 -6.52
CA GLY A 184 5.96 6.34 -7.56
C GLY A 184 6.79 7.07 -8.62
N VAL A 185 6.49 8.34 -8.89
CA VAL A 185 7.11 9.15 -9.96
C VAL A 185 8.65 9.14 -9.91
N PRO A 186 9.30 9.36 -8.75
CA PRO A 186 10.77 9.38 -8.71
C PRO A 186 11.42 8.07 -9.13
N VAL A 187 10.80 6.93 -8.80
CA VAL A 187 11.32 5.61 -9.15
C VAL A 187 11.23 5.38 -10.65
N LEU A 188 10.11 5.78 -11.27
CA LEU A 188 9.94 5.67 -12.72
C LEU A 188 10.96 6.52 -13.46
N MET A 189 11.15 7.78 -13.04
CA MET A 189 12.08 8.71 -13.68
C MET A 189 13.53 8.26 -13.54
N ASP A 190 13.99 8.00 -12.31
CA ASP A 190 15.39 7.65 -12.06
C ASP A 190 15.72 6.25 -12.62
N GLY A 191 14.75 5.33 -12.58
CA GLY A 191 14.86 3.99 -13.13
C GLY A 191 15.00 3.95 -14.65
N ILE A 192 14.11 4.62 -15.38
CA ILE A 192 14.16 4.65 -16.86
C ILE A 192 15.48 5.25 -17.37
N THR A 193 15.97 6.30 -16.69
CA THR A 193 17.20 7.00 -17.09
C THR A 193 18.45 6.11 -17.01
N HIS A 194 18.48 5.15 -16.07
CA HIS A 194 19.61 4.22 -15.91
C HIS A 194 19.47 2.93 -16.74
N ILE A 195 18.24 2.52 -17.07
CA ILE A 195 17.99 1.30 -17.86
C ILE A 195 18.32 1.49 -19.35
N GLN A 196 18.08 2.69 -19.89
CA GLN A 196 18.33 3.02 -21.30
C GLN A 196 19.78 2.74 -21.79
N PRO A 197 20.84 3.13 -21.06
CA PRO A 197 22.22 2.84 -21.49
C PRO A 197 22.59 1.36 -21.38
N THR A 198 22.09 0.62 -20.39
CA THR A 198 22.41 -0.81 -20.20
C THR A 198 21.80 -1.70 -21.29
N LEU A 199 20.56 -1.41 -21.72
CA LEU A 199 19.90 -2.13 -22.81
C LEU A 199 20.63 -1.95 -24.15
N LYS A 200 21.19 -0.77 -24.42
CA LYS A 200 21.98 -0.53 -25.64
C LYS A 200 23.23 -1.40 -25.70
N HIS A 201 23.87 -1.69 -24.56
CA HIS A 201 25.08 -2.50 -24.51
C HIS A 201 24.84 -4.00 -24.73
N HIS A 202 23.70 -4.53 -24.29
CA HIS A 202 23.34 -5.95 -24.48
C HIS A 202 22.78 -6.27 -25.88
N ILE A 203 22.21 -5.28 -26.59
CA ILE A 203 21.70 -5.48 -27.95
C ILE A 203 22.83 -5.36 -29.00
N SER A 204 23.96 -4.74 -28.62
CA SER A 204 25.14 -4.56 -29.48
C SER A 204 26.20 -5.66 -29.36
N SER A 205 25.97 -6.70 -28.56
CA SER A 205 26.86 -7.85 -28.34
C SER A 205 26.24 -9.14 -28.85
#